data_AF-A0A7C7EGA5-F1
#
_entry.id   AF-A0A7C7EGA5-F1
#
_cell.length_a   1.000
_cell.length_b   1.000
_cell.length_c   1.000
_cell.angle_alpha   90.00
_cell.angle_beta   90.00
_cell.angle_gamma   90.00
#
_symmetry.space_group_name_H-M   'P 1'
#
loop_
_entity.id
_entity.type
_entity.pdbx_description
1 polymer ?
#
loop_
_entity_poly.entity_id
_entity_poly.type
_entity_poly.pdbx_seq_one_letter_code
_entity_poly.pdbx_strand_id
1 'polypeptide(L)' 'MEERENKKNILVVDDSVLIRLMAKNILEAEGYNVEAAATAEEAMLKVKNR' A
#
# COMPACT_ATOMS: atom_id res chain seq x y z
N MET A 1 -21.99 17.60 4.11
CA MET A 1 -21.71 16.55 3.11
C MET A 1 -20.23 16.34 3.16
N GLU A 2 -19.76 15.24 3.76
CA GLU A 2 -18.32 14.94 3.77
C GLU A 2 -17.92 14.58 2.34
N GLU A 3 -17.06 15.40 1.74
CA GLU A 3 -16.34 15.01 0.52
C GLU A 3 -15.59 13.73 0.84
N ARG A 4 -15.92 12.64 0.14
CA ARG A 4 -15.11 11.43 0.20
C ARG A 4 -13.79 11.78 -0.47
N GLU A 5 -12.82 12.28 0.30
CA GLU A 5 -11.46 12.44 -0.19
C GLU A 5 -11.04 11.10 -0.78
N ASN A 6 -10.84 11.09 -2.09
CA ASN A 6 -10.54 9.89 -2.84
C ASN A 6 -9.08 9.52 -2.54
N LYS A 7 -8.86 8.88 -1.38
CA LYS A 7 -7.53 8.49 -0.90
C LYS A 7 -6.86 7.66 -1.99
N LYS A 8 -5.74 8.18 -2.52
CA LYS A 8 -4.99 7.48 -3.55
C LYS A 8 -4.48 6.15 -2.99
N ASN A 9 -4.67 5.07 -3.75
CA ASN A 9 -4.23 3.75 -3.36
C ASN A 9 -2.77 3.52 -3.78
N ILE A 10 -1.93 3.04 -2.86
CA ILE A 10 -0.51 2.72 -3.10
C ILE A 10 -0.27 1.23 -2.76
N LEU A 11 0.58 0.57 -3.54
CA LEU A 11 1.08 -0.78 -3.26
C LEU A 11 2.60 -0.72 -3.09
N VAL A 12 3.10 -1.06 -1.90
CA VAL A 12 4.53 -1.17 -1.60
C VAL A 12 4.98 -2.62 -1.79
N VAL A 13 6.05 -2.84 -2.55
CA VAL A 13 6.62 -4.17 -2.80
C VAL A 13 8.10 -4.15 -2.42
N ASP A 14 8.45 -4.89 -1.37
CA ASP A 14 9.82 -4.97 -0.84
C ASP A 14 9.96 -6.27 -0.02
N ASP A 15 11.05 -7.01 -0.17
CA ASP A 15 11.28 -8.29 0.50
C ASP A 15 11.63 -8.11 2.00
N SER A 16 12.23 -6.97 2.36
CA SER A 16 12.54 -6.63 3.74
C SER A 16 11.29 -6.25 4.52
N VAL A 17 10.97 -7.05 5.55
CA VAL A 17 9.84 -6.81 6.45
C VAL A 17 9.93 -5.42 7.10
N LEU A 18 11.13 -5.01 7.52
CA LEU A 18 11.33 -3.74 8.20
C LEU A 18 11.07 -2.55 7.26
N ILE A 19 11.65 -2.57 6.06
CA ILE A 19 11.49 -1.48 5.08
C ILE A 19 10.04 -1.38 4.63
N ARG A 20 9.42 -2.53 4.33
CA ARG A 20 8.01 -2.60 3.90
C ARG A 20 7.05 -2.03 4.95
N LEU A 21 7.27 -2.34 6.24
CA LEU A 21 6.46 -1.80 7.34
C LEU A 21 6.70 -0.29 7.53
N MET A 22 7.95 0.17 7.47
CA MET A 22 8.27 1.60 7.58
C MET A 22 7.60 2.42 6.47
N ALA A 23 7.76 1.98 5.22
CA ALA A 23 7.17 2.65 4.06
C ALA A 23 5.64 2.68 4.14
N LYS A 24 5.02 1.55 4.54
CA LYS A 24 3.57 1.49 4.75
C LYS A 24 3.11 2.49 5.80
N ASN A 25 3.72 2.50 6.98
CA ASN A 25 3.33 3.36 8.09
C ASN A 25 3.47 4.86 7.74
N ILE A 26 4.55 5.24 7.06
CA ILE A 26 4.77 6.63 6.61
C ILE A 26 3.66 7.04 5.65
N LEU A 27 3.38 6.23 4.63
CA LEU A 27 2.37 6.55 3.61
C LEU A 27 0.94 6.54 4.18
N GLU A 28 0.62 5.64 5.12
CA GLU A 28 -0.68 5.64 5.81
C GLU A 28 -0.86 6.89 6.68
N ALA A 29 0.22 7.36 7.33
CA ALA A 29 0.19 8.61 8.12
C ALA A 29 -0.04 9.86 7.24
N GLU A 30 0.44 9.85 6.00
CA GLU A 30 0.15 10.88 4.98
C GLU A 30 -1.26 10.79 4.37
N GLY A 31 -2.07 9.81 4.83
CA GLY A 31 -3.47 9.69 4.43
C GLY A 31 -3.73 8.82 3.20
N TYR A 32 -2.72 8.12 2.66
CA TYR A 32 -2.91 7.16 1.58
C TYR A 32 -3.55 5.85 2.07
N ASN A 33 -4.19 5.12 1.15
CA ASN A 33 -4.59 3.74 1.40
C ASN A 33 -3.49 2.82 0.88
N VAL A 34 -2.79 2.12 1.77
CA VAL A 34 -1.54 1.44 1.44
C VAL A 34 -1.66 -0.07 1.64
N GLU A 35 -1.40 -0.81 0.58
CA GLU A 35 -1.19 -2.24 0.63
C GLU A 35 0.30 -2.58 0.54
N ALA A 36 0.68 -3.73 1.08
CA ALA A 36 2.07 -4.19 1.09
C ALA A 36 2.14 -5.63 0.55
N ALA A 37 3.22 -5.95 -0.16
CA ALA A 37 3.55 -7.29 -0.64
C ALA A 37 5.04 -7.57 -0.42
N ALA A 38 5.37 -8.79 -0.02
CA ALA A 38 6.76 -9.24 0.18
C ALA A 38 7.39 -9.79 -1.10
N THR A 39 6.57 -10.22 -2.07
CA THR A 39 7.04 -10.79 -3.34
C THR A 39 6.29 -10.22 -4.53
N ALA A 40 6.82 -10.46 -5.73
CA ALA A 40 6.16 -10.10 -6.97
C ALA A 40 4.82 -10.84 -7.15
N GLU A 41 4.74 -12.11 -6.77
CA GLU A 41 3.51 -12.91 -6.86
C GLU A 41 2.39 -12.32 -6.00
N GLU A 42 2.69 -11.98 -4.74
CA GLU A 42 1.75 -11.30 -3.84
C GLU A 42 1.30 -9.94 -4.41
N ALA A 43 2.23 -9.17 -4.97
CA ALA A 43 1.93 -7.89 -5.59
C ALA A 43 0.99 -8.06 -6.80
N MET A 44 1.27 -9.05 -7.66
CA MET A 44 0.45 -9.34 -8.82
C MET A 44 -0.96 -9.80 -8.45
N LEU A 45 -1.13 -10.56 -7.37
CA LEU A 45 -2.46 -10.92 -6.85
C LEU A 45 -3.26 -9.70 -6.40
N LYS A 46 -2.61 -8.70 -5.82
CA LYS A 46 -3.24 -7.45 -5.38
C LYS A 46 -3.64 -6.54 -6.55
N VAL A 47 -2.81 -6.48 -7.59
CA VAL A 47 -3.10 -5.64 -8.78
C VAL A 47 -4.19 -6.27 -9.65
N LYS A 48 -4.23 -7.59 -9.81
CA LYS A 48 -5.20 -8.28 -10.68
C LYS A 48 -6.64 -8.23 -10.18
N ASN A 49 -6.85 -7.97 -8.88
CA ASN A 49 -8.18 -7.96 -8.23
C ASN A 49 -8.74 -6.54 -8.01
N ARG A 50 -8.25 -5.56 -8.77
CA ARG A 50 -8.72 -4.16 -8.75
C ARG A 50 -9.35 -3.78 -10.07
#